data_AF-A0A958P4U8-F1
#
_entry.id   AF-A0A958P4U8-F1
#
_cell.length_a   1.000
_cell.length_b   1.000
_cell.length_c   1.000
_cell.angle_alpha   90.00
_cell.angle_beta   90.00
_cell.angle_gamma   90.00
#
_symmetry.space_group_name_H-M   'P 1'
#
loop_
_entity.id
_entity.type
_entity.pdbx_description
1 polymer ?
#
loop_
_entity_poly.entity_id
_entity_poly.type
_entity_poly.pdbx_seq_one_letter_code
_entity_poly.pdbx_strand_id
1 'polypeptide(L)'
;MSEIAKLELNGKVYEFPVIEGTENEKAIDITKLRGATGYITMDPGYKNSGACTSAITFLDGEEGILRYRGYSIEDLAGKATFLEVCYLLVFGDLPTKAELEKFENNIRKYTLVNEEMKDI
;
A
#
# COMPACT_ATOMS: atom_id res chain seq x y z
N MET A 1 -18.08 1.19 17.11
CA MET A 1 -18.89 0.19 16.39
C MET A 1 -18.44 0.21 14.95
N SER A 2 -18.10 -0.93 14.37
CA SER A 2 -17.71 -1.03 12.96
C SER A 2 -18.89 -0.68 12.06
N GLU A 3 -18.68 0.21 11.09
CA GLU A 3 -19.69 0.59 10.10
C GLU A 3 -20.07 -0.63 9.23
N ILE A 4 -21.35 -0.70 8.84
CA ILE A 4 -21.92 -1.80 8.06
C ILE A 4 -22.59 -1.23 6.81
N ALA A 5 -22.20 -1.75 5.64
CA ALA A 5 -22.86 -1.48 4.38
C ALA A 5 -24.00 -2.48 4.14
N LYS A 6 -25.13 -1.98 3.62
CA LYS A 6 -26.30 -2.81 3.28
C LYS A 6 -26.43 -2.91 1.77
N LEU A 7 -26.47 -4.13 1.26
CA LEU A 7 -26.71 -4.44 -0.14
C LEU A 7 -28.03 -5.20 -0.27
N GLU A 8 -28.99 -4.62 -0.98
CA GLU A 8 -30.27 -5.27 -1.25
C GLU A 8 -30.28 -5.92 -2.64
N LEU A 9 -30.55 -7.23 -2.69
CA LEU A 9 -30.68 -8.00 -3.93
C LEU A 9 -31.97 -8.83 -3.88
N ASN A 10 -32.85 -8.63 -4.86
CA ASN A 10 -34.14 -9.33 -4.97
C ASN A 10 -34.99 -9.25 -3.67
N GLY A 11 -35.01 -8.09 -3.00
CA GLY A 11 -35.76 -7.88 -1.75
C GLY A 11 -35.12 -8.49 -0.50
N LYS A 12 -33.92 -9.07 -0.61
CA LYS A 12 -33.14 -9.55 0.54
C LYS A 12 -31.96 -8.62 0.79
N VAL A 13 -31.84 -8.19 2.04
CA VAL A 13 -30.73 -7.34 2.51
C VAL A 13 -29.58 -8.22 3.00
N TYR A 14 -28.38 -7.88 2.56
CA TYR A 14 -27.11 -8.46 2.99
C TYR A 14 -26.27 -7.37 3.64
N GLU A 15 -25.56 -7.74 4.71
CA GLU A 15 -24.72 -6.82 5.47
C GLU A 15 -23.25 -7.17 5.24
N PHE A 16 -22.47 -6.16 4.87
CA PHE A 16 -21.03 -6.27 4.63
C PHE A 16 -20.28 -5.30 5.54
N PRO A 17 -19.19 -5.72 6.19
CA PRO A 17 -18.36 -4.83 6.98
C PRO A 17 -17.79 -3.69 6.13
N VAL A 18 -17.68 -2.51 6.72
CA VAL A 18 -16.86 -1.43 6.17
C VAL A 18 -15.51 -1.43 6.88
N ILE A 19 -14.45 -1.44 6.08
CA ILE A 19 -13.07 -1.27 6.51
C ILE A 19 -12.72 0.20 6.32
N GLU A 20 -12.14 0.81 7.34
CA GLU A 20 -11.68 2.20 7.33
C GLU A 20 -10.15 2.23 7.38
N GLY A 21 -9.52 2.94 6.45
CA GLY A 21 -8.09 3.17 6.38
C GLY A 21 -7.64 4.29 7.31
N THR A 22 -6.31 4.45 7.44
CA THR A 22 -5.73 5.46 8.33
C THR A 22 -5.95 6.89 7.85
N GLU A 23 -6.29 7.09 6.58
CA GLU A 23 -6.60 8.41 5.99
C GLU A 23 -8.11 8.54 5.74
N ASN A 24 -8.93 7.77 6.47
CA ASN A 24 -10.40 7.73 6.42
C ASN A 24 -10.99 7.18 5.11
N GLU A 25 -10.21 6.42 4.35
CA GLU A 25 -10.69 5.74 3.15
C GLU A 25 -11.61 4.59 3.54
N LYS A 26 -12.75 4.43 2.86
CA LYS A 26 -13.71 3.38 3.15
C LYS A 26 -13.71 2.32 2.08
N ALA A 27 -13.67 1.05 2.50
CA ALA A 27 -13.81 -0.10 1.63
C ALA A 27 -14.91 -1.03 2.16
N ILE A 28 -15.69 -1.63 1.26
CA ILE A 28 -16.68 -2.64 1.63
C ILE A 28 -16.02 -4.02 1.54
N ASP A 29 -15.98 -4.76 2.63
CA ASP A 29 -15.47 -6.13 2.63
C ASP A 29 -16.45 -7.09 1.93
N ILE A 30 -16.16 -7.39 0.67
CA ILE A 30 -16.93 -8.29 -0.17
C ILE A 30 -16.40 -9.74 -0.16
N THR A 31 -15.52 -10.12 0.78
CA THR A 31 -14.92 -11.47 0.83
C THR A 31 -15.96 -12.59 0.87
N LYS A 32 -17.11 -12.33 1.51
CA LYS A 32 -18.24 -13.28 1.63
C LYS A 32 -19.34 -13.08 0.57
N LEU A 33 -19.20 -12.11 -0.34
CA LEU A 33 -20.25 -11.70 -1.29
C LEU A 33 -20.79 -12.89 -2.09
N ARG A 34 -19.93 -13.58 -2.84
CA ARG A 34 -20.35 -14.69 -3.70
C ARG A 34 -20.96 -15.84 -2.91
N GLY A 35 -20.42 -16.15 -1.73
CA GLY A 35 -20.97 -17.20 -0.87
C GLY A 35 -22.33 -16.85 -0.29
N ALA A 36 -22.57 -15.58 0.02
CA ALA A 36 -23.83 -15.11 0.61
C ALA A 36 -24.93 -14.88 -0.44
N THR A 37 -24.57 -14.37 -1.62
CA THR A 37 -25.53 -13.88 -2.62
C THR A 37 -25.55 -14.69 -3.91
N GLY A 38 -24.43 -15.36 -4.26
CA GLY A 38 -24.20 -15.94 -5.59
C GLY A 38 -23.66 -14.94 -6.63
N TYR A 39 -23.59 -13.65 -6.31
CA TYR A 39 -23.14 -12.58 -7.21
C TYR A 39 -21.63 -12.37 -7.11
N ILE A 40 -21.06 -11.75 -8.15
CA ILE A 40 -19.70 -11.19 -8.15
C ILE A 40 -19.76 -9.69 -8.40
N THR A 41 -18.71 -8.96 -8.06
CA THR A 41 -18.50 -7.60 -8.55
C THR A 41 -17.95 -7.65 -9.98
N MET A 42 -18.26 -6.62 -10.77
CA MET A 42 -17.69 -6.42 -12.09
C MET A 42 -17.04 -5.05 -12.11
N ASP A 43 -15.71 -5.01 -12.10
CA ASP A 43 -14.91 -3.79 -12.08
C ASP A 43 -13.69 -3.94 -13.02
N PRO A 44 -13.90 -3.85 -14.35
CA PRO A 44 -12.81 -4.00 -15.31
C PRO A 44 -11.73 -2.94 -15.06
N GLY A 45 -10.51 -3.40 -14.77
CA GLY A 45 -9.38 -2.52 -14.46
C GLY A 45 -9.22 -2.18 -12.98
N TYR A 46 -10.04 -2.74 -12.08
CA TYR A 46 -9.89 -2.64 -10.62
C TYR A 46 -9.92 -1.22 -10.05
N LYS A 47 -10.54 -0.26 -10.76
CA LYS A 47 -10.56 1.15 -10.35
C LYS A 47 -11.30 1.37 -9.02
N ASN A 48 -12.25 0.50 -8.69
CA ASN A 48 -13.08 0.59 -7.50
C ASN A 48 -12.78 -0.54 -6.49
N SER A 49 -11.74 -1.35 -6.74
CA SER A 49 -11.47 -2.59 -6.01
C SER A 49 -10.15 -2.50 -5.24
N GLY A 50 -10.22 -2.34 -3.91
CA GLY A 50 -9.07 -2.46 -3.03
C GLY A 50 -8.63 -3.91 -2.88
N ALA A 51 -7.49 -4.28 -3.47
CA ALA A 51 -6.99 -5.66 -3.48
C ALA A 51 -6.16 -6.05 -2.23
N CYS A 52 -5.63 -5.08 -1.50
CA CYS A 52 -4.81 -5.32 -0.32
C CYS A 52 -4.86 -4.15 0.67
N THR A 53 -4.48 -4.40 1.91
CA THR A 53 -4.15 -3.37 2.90
C THR A 53 -2.66 -3.07 2.82
N SER A 54 -2.29 -1.80 2.74
CA SER A 54 -0.89 -1.37 2.69
C SER A 54 -0.66 -0.20 3.63
N ALA A 55 0.49 -0.20 4.30
CA ALA A 55 0.97 0.91 5.11
C ALA A 55 2.21 1.57 4.49
N ILE A 56 2.42 1.40 3.17
CA ILE A 56 3.63 1.85 2.46
C ILE A 56 3.44 3.26 1.89
N THR A 57 2.41 3.46 1.08
CA THR A 57 2.18 4.69 0.33
C THR A 57 0.73 5.08 0.42
N PHE A 58 0.47 6.36 0.61
CA PHE A 58 -0.84 6.99 0.45
C PHE A 58 -0.77 7.98 -0.72
N LEU A 59 -1.84 8.02 -1.52
CA LEU A 59 -1.98 8.91 -2.67
C LEU A 59 -3.40 9.45 -2.69
N ASP A 60 -3.52 10.78 -2.68
CA ASP A 60 -4.75 11.48 -3.05
C ASP A 60 -4.47 12.30 -4.31
N GLY A 61 -5.03 11.87 -5.45
CA GLY A 61 -4.85 12.56 -6.72
C GLY A 61 -5.65 13.85 -6.86
N GLU A 62 -6.72 14.02 -6.08
CA GLU A 62 -7.59 15.20 -6.13
C GLU A 62 -6.96 16.35 -5.32
N GLU A 63 -6.42 16.02 -4.15
CA GLU A 63 -5.70 16.97 -3.30
C GLU A 63 -4.21 17.10 -3.65
N GLY A 64 -3.69 16.23 -4.53
CA GLY A 64 -2.28 16.23 -4.94
C GLY A 64 -1.33 15.75 -3.84
N ILE A 65 -1.80 14.86 -2.96
CA ILE A 65 -1.03 14.35 -1.82
C ILE A 65 -0.35 13.05 -2.21
N LEU A 66 0.96 12.95 -1.94
CA LEU A 66 1.71 11.71 -2.01
C LEU A 66 2.55 11.56 -0.74
N ARG A 67 2.41 10.43 -0.04
CA ARG A 67 3.16 10.14 1.18
C ARG A 67 3.78 8.75 1.15
N TYR A 68 5.02 8.63 1.62
CA TYR A 68 5.66 7.34 1.90
C TYR A 68 5.81 7.17 3.41
N ARG A 69 5.23 6.10 3.96
CA ARG A 69 5.19 5.84 5.41
C ARG A 69 4.73 7.05 6.24
N GLY A 70 3.81 7.84 5.69
CA GLY A 70 3.28 9.05 6.33
C GLY A 70 4.10 10.34 6.08
N TYR A 71 5.33 10.25 5.57
CA TYR A 71 6.12 11.44 5.20
C TYR A 71 5.67 11.99 3.84
N SER A 72 5.51 13.31 3.75
CA SER A 72 5.21 13.97 2.47
C SER A 72 6.35 13.75 1.46
N ILE A 73 5.99 13.60 0.18
CA ILE A 73 6.99 13.39 -0.87
C ILE A 73 7.94 14.58 -1.00
N GLU A 74 7.44 15.80 -0.73
CA GLU A 74 8.21 17.04 -0.75
C GLU A 74 9.28 17.05 0.35
N ASP A 75 8.93 16.59 1.55
CA ASP A 75 9.89 16.47 2.65
C ASP A 75 10.98 15.45 2.33
N LEU A 76 10.61 14.28 1.79
CA LEU A 76 11.57 13.26 1.43
C LEU A 76 12.49 13.73 0.29
N ALA A 77 11.92 14.35 -0.74
CA ALA A 77 12.71 14.88 -1.87
C ALA A 77 13.66 16.01 -1.46
N GLY A 78 13.26 16.84 -0.49
CA GLY A 78 14.07 17.98 -0.03
C GLY A 78 15.08 17.63 1.05
N LYS A 79 14.87 16.56 1.83
CA LYS A 79 15.62 16.29 3.07
C LYS A 79 16.24 14.90 3.18
N ALA A 80 15.85 13.94 2.34
CA ALA A 80 16.34 12.57 2.41
C ALA A 80 17.07 12.16 1.11
N THR A 81 18.00 11.24 1.25
CA THR A 81 18.68 10.59 0.12
C THR A 81 17.87 9.41 -0.39
N PHE A 82 18.15 8.96 -1.63
CA PHE A 82 17.49 7.80 -2.21
C PHE A 82 17.61 6.54 -1.33
N LEU A 83 18.77 6.30 -0.73
CA LEU A 83 18.99 5.12 0.11
C LEU A 83 18.24 5.20 1.45
N GLU A 84 18.07 6.39 2.03
CA GLU A 84 17.20 6.58 3.20
C GLU A 84 15.73 6.30 2.85
N VAL A 85 15.27 6.74 1.67
CA VAL A 85 13.91 6.44 1.20
C VAL A 85 13.74 4.94 0.91
N CYS A 86 14.72 4.27 0.31
CA CYS A 86 14.70 2.81 0.14
C CYS A 86 14.60 2.09 1.49
N TYR A 87 15.38 2.51 2.48
CA TYR A 87 15.32 1.96 3.82
C TYR A 87 13.93 2.16 4.43
N LEU A 88 13.39 3.38 4.37
CA LEU A 88 12.05 3.74 4.84
C LEU A 88 10.96 2.84 4.24
N LEU A 89 10.99 2.62 2.91
CA LEU A 89 9.98 1.81 2.24
C LEU A 89 10.05 0.34 2.68
N VAL A 90 11.26 -0.21 2.85
CA VAL A 90 11.48 -1.61 3.24
C VAL A 90 11.18 -1.85 4.72
N PHE A 91 11.68 -0.98 5.60
CA PHE A 91 11.68 -1.21 7.05
C PHE A 91 10.59 -0.45 7.82
N GLY A 92 9.98 0.56 7.21
CA GLY A 92 8.86 1.30 7.79
C GLY A 92 9.23 2.66 8.37
N ASP A 93 10.47 2.85 8.80
CA ASP A 93 10.97 4.07 9.46
C ASP A 93 12.26 4.59 8.80
N LEU A 94 12.55 5.88 8.98
CA LEU A 94 13.82 6.45 8.54
C LEU A 94 14.99 5.87 9.36
N PRO A 95 16.13 5.54 8.72
CA PRO A 95 17.24 4.92 9.41
C PRO A 95 17.94 5.89 10.38
N THR A 96 18.46 5.37 11.48
CA THR A 96 19.51 6.04 12.22
C THR A 96 20.81 6.08 11.41
N LYS A 97 21.76 6.94 11.79
CA LYS A 97 23.06 7.04 11.10
C LYS A 97 23.79 5.68 11.00
N ALA A 98 23.79 4.89 12.06
CA ALA A 98 24.45 3.59 12.07
C ALA A 98 23.75 2.56 11.18
N GLU A 99 22.41 2.59 11.13
CA GLU A 99 21.62 1.74 10.24
C GLU A 99 21.83 2.10 8.78
N LEU A 100 21.87 3.40 8.47
CA LEU A 100 22.15 3.90 7.13
C LEU A 100 23.54 3.47 6.66
N GLU A 101 24.58 3.71 7.46
CA GLU A 101 25.95 3.30 7.14
C GLU A 101 26.04 1.79 6.88
N LYS A 102 25.37 0.97 7.70
CA LYS A 102 25.32 -0.48 7.50
C LYS A 102 24.58 -0.85 6.22
N PHE A 103 23.45 -0.20 5.94
CA PHE A 103 22.65 -0.44 4.74
C PHE A 103 23.43 -0.09 3.47
N GLU A 104 24.09 1.07 3.45
CA GLU A 104 24.96 1.49 2.34
C GLU A 104 26.11 0.51 2.11
N ASN A 105 26.80 0.09 3.18
CA ASN A 105 27.89 -0.86 3.07
C ASN A 105 27.43 -2.22 2.53
N ASN A 106 26.25 -2.69 2.95
CA ASN A 106 25.66 -3.92 2.44
C ASN A 106 25.34 -3.80 0.94
N ILE A 107 24.69 -2.71 0.52
CA ILE A 107 24.39 -2.48 -0.89
C ILE A 107 25.68 -2.48 -1.71
N ARG A 108 26.69 -1.71 -1.28
CA ARG A 108 28.00 -1.64 -1.95
C ARG A 108 28.69 -3.01 -2.05
N LYS A 109 28.59 -3.83 -1.02
CA LYS A 109 29.19 -5.17 -0.99
C LYS A 109 28.54 -6.13 -1.99
N TYR A 110 27.23 -6.01 -2.21
CA TYR A 110 26.45 -6.94 -3.04
C TYR A 110 26.06 -6.36 -4.41
N THR A 111 26.73 -5.30 -4.87
CA THR A 111 26.49 -4.75 -6.23
C THR A 111 27.07 -5.61 -7.35
N LEU A 112 28.10 -6.42 -7.07
CA LEU A 112 28.71 -7.29 -8.06
C LEU A 112 27.76 -8.44 -8.41
N VAL A 113 27.36 -8.48 -9.67
CA VAL A 113 26.58 -9.58 -10.24
C VAL A 113 27.53 -10.72 -10.61
N ASN A 114 27.09 -11.97 -10.44
CA ASN A 114 27.84 -13.14 -10.88
C ASN A 114 28.19 -13.02 -12.37
N GLU A 115 29.44 -13.30 -12.75
CA GLU A 115 29.92 -13.22 -14.13
C GLU A 115 29.07 -14.04 -15.10
N GLU A 116 28.59 -15.21 -14.71
CA GLU A 116 27.73 -16.06 -15.57
C GLU A 116 26.39 -15.38 -15.92
N MET A 117 25.91 -14.45 -15.10
CA MET A 117 24.68 -13.68 -15.38
C MET A 117 24.93 -12.50 -16.32
N LYS A 118 26.19 -12.11 -16.57
CA LYS A 118 26.51 -11.03 -17.51
C LYS A 118 26.49 -11.49 -18.96
N ASP A 119 26.61 -12.81 -19.18
CA ASP A 119 26.66 -13.43 -20.50
C ASP A 119 25.28 -13.94 -21.00
N ILE A 120 24.19 -13.62 -20.27
CA ILE A 120 22.79 -13.89 -20.65
C ILE A 120 22.18 -12.66 -21.32
#